data_AF-A0AAX3VGY4-F1
#
_entry.id   AF-A0AAX3VGY4-F1
#
_cell.length_a   1.000
_cell.length_b   1.000
_cell.length_c   1.000
_cell.angle_alpha   90.00
_cell.angle_beta   90.00
_cell.angle_gamma   90.00
#
_symmetry.space_group_name_H-M   'P 1'
#
loop_
_entity.id
_entity.type
_entity.pdbx_description
1 polymer ?
#
loop_
_entity_poly.entity_id
_entity_poly.type
_entity_poly.pdbx_seq_one_letter_code
_entity_poly.pdbx_strand_id
1 'polypeptide(L)'
;MNHRELQIERKRLLNAYLDVLNDPSRFLDLVLRLPTGDHLSEAIEHEYRFDTAIAQAVSSLGIQYFTPEKVQRVRDELAQLNRALGEAEDRPSSRF
;
A
#
# COMPACT_ATOMS: atom_id res chain seq x y z
N MET A 1 -1.73 -16.22 -15.07
CA MET A 1 -1.94 -15.87 -13.65
C MET A 1 -3.20 -16.53 -13.17
N ASN A 2 -3.16 -17.36 -12.12
CA ASN A 2 -4.33 -17.99 -11.55
C ASN A 2 -5.05 -17.05 -10.55
N HIS A 3 -6.26 -17.42 -10.11
CA HIS A 3 -7.06 -16.59 -9.21
C HIS A 3 -6.37 -16.28 -7.87
N ARG A 4 -5.63 -17.23 -7.31
CA ARG A 4 -4.87 -17.08 -6.07
C ARG A 4 -3.68 -16.14 -6.25
N GLU A 5 -2.94 -16.25 -7.36
CA GLU A 5 -1.83 -15.34 -7.68
C GLU A 5 -2.33 -13.89 -7.80
N LEU A 6 -3.48 -13.67 -8.45
CA LEU A 6 -4.10 -12.35 -8.52
C LEU A 6 -4.48 -11.79 -7.15
N GLN A 7 -4.99 -12.63 -6.25
CA GLN A 7 -5.31 -12.23 -4.87
C GLN A 7 -4.06 -11.86 -4.07
N ILE A 8 -2.96 -12.59 -4.26
CA ILE A 8 -1.67 -12.30 -3.61
C ILE A 8 -1.10 -10.97 -4.10
N GLU A 9 -1.10 -10.72 -5.41
CA GLU A 9 -0.63 -9.43 -5.96
C GLU A 9 -1.51 -8.26 -5.49
N ARG A 10 -2.84 -8.46 -5.49
CA ARG A 10 -3.76 -7.45 -4.95
C ARG A 10 -3.52 -7.17 -3.47
N LYS A 11 -3.25 -8.22 -2.68
CA LYS A 11 -2.89 -8.07 -1.26
C LYS A 11 -1.61 -7.23 -1.10
N ARG A 12 -0.56 -7.52 -1.88
CA ARG A 12 0.71 -6.74 -1.84
C ARG A 12 0.45 -5.26 -2.14
N LEU A 13 -0.36 -4.97 -3.15
CA LEU A 13 -0.74 -3.61 -3.50
C LEU A 13 -1.48 -2.89 -2.38
N LEU A 14 -2.48 -3.52 -1.77
CA LEU A 14 -3.24 -2.89 -0.68
C LEU A 14 -2.37 -2.66 0.56
N ASN A 15 -1.43 -3.57 0.87
CA ASN A 15 -0.45 -3.35 1.93
C ASN A 15 0.43 -2.12 1.65
N ALA A 16 0.97 -2.01 0.43
CA ALA A 16 1.77 -0.85 0.02
C ALA A 16 0.98 0.46 0.09
N TYR A 17 -0.31 0.43 -0.27
CA TYR A 17 -1.20 1.58 -0.09
C TYR A 17 -1.35 1.93 1.39
N LEU A 18 -1.54 0.97 2.29
CA LEU A 18 -1.64 1.25 3.72
C LEU A 18 -0.32 1.79 4.30
N ASP A 19 0.83 1.30 3.85
CA ASP A 19 2.14 1.83 4.30
C ASP A 19 2.28 3.32 3.97
N VAL A 20 1.81 3.74 2.79
CA VAL A 20 1.82 5.15 2.36
C VAL A 20 0.72 5.96 3.06
N LEU A 21 -0.48 5.41 3.19
CA LEU A 21 -1.64 6.12 3.73
C LEU A 21 -1.61 6.26 5.26
N ASN A 22 -0.93 5.36 5.97
CA ASN A 22 -0.77 5.43 7.43
C ASN A 22 0.27 6.48 7.85
N ASP A 23 1.24 6.80 6.99
CA ASP A 23 2.21 7.88 7.18
C ASP A 23 2.29 8.76 5.91
N PRO A 24 1.25 9.59 5.69
CA PRO A 24 1.19 10.41 4.49
C PRO A 24 2.24 11.52 4.48
N SER A 25 2.74 11.93 5.64
CA SER A 25 3.79 12.93 5.76
C SER A 25 5.09 12.45 5.12
N ARG A 26 5.52 11.22 5.41
CA ARG A 26 6.70 10.62 4.77
C ARG A 26 6.61 10.59 3.25
N PHE A 27 5.42 10.28 2.72
CA PHE A 27 5.18 10.25 1.28
C PHE A 27 5.25 11.64 0.67
N LEU A 28 4.61 12.63 1.30
CA LEU A 28 4.64 14.02 0.85
C LEU A 28 6.06 14.60 0.92
N ASP A 29 6.81 14.31 1.98
CA ASP A 29 8.21 14.72 2.11
C ASP A 29 9.10 14.10 1.03
N LEU A 30 8.84 12.86 0.62
CA LEU A 30 9.50 12.26 -0.54
C LEU A 30 9.18 13.03 -1.82
N VAL A 31 7.90 13.29 -2.09
CA VAL A 31 7.45 14.02 -3.28
C VAL A 31 8.06 15.42 -3.34
N LEU A 32 8.09 16.15 -2.21
CA LEU A 32 8.62 17.51 -2.13
C LEU A 32 10.15 17.59 -2.31
N ARG A 33 10.88 16.50 -2.04
CA ARG A 33 12.34 16.42 -2.25
C ARG A 33 12.73 16.21 -3.71
N LEU A 34 11.79 15.80 -4.56
CA LEU A 34 12.08 15.50 -5.96
C LEU A 34 12.03 16.76 -6.82
N PRO A 35 13.10 17.05 -7.60
CA PRO A 35 13.14 18.23 -8.45
C PRO A 35 12.14 18.16 -9.62
N THR A 36 11.79 16.95 -10.07
CA THR A 36 10.79 16.68 -11.12
C THR A 36 9.99 15.44 -10.77
N GLY A 37 8.71 15.40 -11.17
CA GLY A 37 7.80 14.28 -10.89
C GLY A 37 8.12 12.99 -11.66
N ASP A 38 8.96 13.06 -12.70
CA ASP A 38 9.26 11.95 -13.61
C ASP A 38 9.99 10.78 -12.93
N HIS A 39 10.58 11.00 -11.74
CA HIS A 39 11.30 10.00 -10.96
C HIS A 39 10.54 9.53 -9.71
N LEU A 40 9.26 9.87 -9.58
CA LEU A 40 8.50 9.57 -8.36
C LEU A 40 8.39 8.06 -8.10
N SER A 41 8.15 7.23 -9.12
CA SER A 41 8.07 5.78 -8.92
C SER A 41 9.41 5.17 -8.49
N GLU A 42 10.54 5.62 -9.05
CA GLU A 42 11.88 5.17 -8.65
C GLU A 42 12.20 5.57 -7.20
N ALA A 43 11.83 6.80 -6.83
CA ALA A 43 12.00 7.30 -5.47
C ALA A 43 11.14 6.50 -4.46
N ILE A 44 9.90 6.17 -4.82
CA ILE A 44 9.01 5.33 -4.00
C ILE A 44 9.58 3.92 -3.87
N GLU A 45 10.07 3.34 -4.97
CA GLU A 45 10.71 2.02 -4.98
C GLU A 45 11.84 1.96 -3.95
N HIS A 46 12.73 2.95 -3.94
CA HIS A 46 13.85 3.03 -3.00
C HIS A 46 13.44 3.33 -1.56
N GLU A 47 12.57 4.32 -1.34
CA GLU A 47 12.17 4.79 0.01
C GLU A 47 11.33 3.73 0.74
N TYR A 48 10.41 3.07 0.03
CA TYR A 48 9.50 2.09 0.60
C TYR A 48 9.92 0.63 0.37
N ARG A 49 10.99 0.39 -0.41
CA ARG A 49 11.47 -0.95 -0.79
C ARG A 49 10.39 -1.80 -1.47
N PHE A 50 9.56 -1.15 -2.26
CA PHE A 50 8.57 -1.82 -3.09
C PHE A 50 9.24 -2.39 -4.34
N ASP A 51 8.58 -3.33 -5.00
CA ASP A 51 8.93 -3.64 -6.38
C ASP A 51 8.47 -2.53 -7.33
N THR A 52 9.04 -2.49 -8.52
CA THR A 52 8.76 -1.46 -9.54
C THR A 52 7.27 -1.35 -9.88
N ALA A 53 6.54 -2.47 -9.96
CA ALA A 53 5.13 -2.44 -10.34
C ALA A 53 4.26 -1.83 -9.24
N ILE A 54 4.53 -2.18 -7.98
CA ILE A 54 3.88 -1.59 -6.81
C ILE A 54 4.23 -0.11 -6.68
N ALA A 55 5.50 0.27 -6.88
CA ALA A 55 5.92 1.65 -6.81
C ALA A 55 5.22 2.53 -7.86
N GLN A 56 5.05 2.04 -9.09
CA GLN A 56 4.27 2.70 -10.15
C GLN A 56 2.77 2.82 -9.81
N ALA A 57 2.20 1.81 -9.16
CA ALA A 57 0.81 1.86 -8.72
C ALA A 57 0.63 2.89 -7.60
N VAL A 58 1.55 2.93 -6.62
CA VAL A 58 1.57 3.91 -5.53
C VAL A 58 1.78 5.32 -6.06
N SER A 59 2.67 5.54 -7.04
CA SER A 59 2.89 6.86 -7.64
C SER A 59 1.64 7.41 -8.33
N SER A 60 0.68 6.55 -8.67
CA SER A 60 -0.59 6.91 -9.29
C SER A 60 -1.71 7.19 -8.27
N LEU A 61 -1.43 7.15 -6.96
CA LEU A 61 -2.39 7.49 -5.92
C LEU A 61 -2.77 8.98 -5.98
N GLY A 62 -4.06 9.23 -6.19
CA GLY A 62 -4.61 10.58 -6.10
C GLY A 62 -4.84 11.02 -4.65
N ILE A 63 -4.84 12.34 -4.41
CA ILE A 63 -5.07 12.95 -3.08
C ILE A 63 -6.38 12.46 -2.43
N GLN A 64 -7.40 12.13 -3.22
CA GLN A 64 -8.69 11.61 -2.73
C GLN A 64 -8.58 10.29 -1.94
N TYR A 65 -7.47 9.55 -2.07
CA TYR A 65 -7.23 8.32 -1.30
C TYR A 65 -6.76 8.58 0.13
N PHE A 66 -6.28 9.79 0.44
CA PHE A 66 -5.79 10.20 1.76
C PHE A 66 -6.92 10.65 2.71
N THR A 67 -8.09 10.02 2.60
CA THR A 67 -9.24 10.29 3.48
C THR A 67 -9.45 9.12 4.45
N PRO A 68 -9.90 9.37 5.70
CA PRO A 68 -10.14 8.29 6.66
C PRO A 68 -11.05 7.20 6.12
N GLU A 69 -12.08 7.59 5.35
CA GLU A 69 -13.00 6.65 4.71
C GLU A 69 -12.29 5.74 3.70
N LYS A 70 -11.42 6.27 2.84
CA LYS A 70 -10.69 5.46 1.87
C LYS A 70 -9.66 4.56 2.53
N VAL A 71 -8.95 5.04 3.55
CA VAL A 71 -8.04 4.21 4.34
C VAL A 71 -8.79 3.03 4.95
N GLN A 72 -9.97 3.28 5.53
CA GLN A 72 -10.78 2.20 6.09
C GLN A 72 -11.23 1.19 5.03
N ARG A 73 -11.66 1.66 3.85
CA ARG A 73 -12.02 0.74 2.75
C ARG A 73 -10.86 -0.14 2.30
N VAL A 74 -9.64 0.40 2.21
CA VAL A 74 -8.44 -0.39 1.89
C VAL A 74 -8.17 -1.45 2.95
N ARG A 75 -8.32 -1.12 4.25
CA ARG A 75 -8.20 -2.07 5.36
C ARG A 75 -9.25 -3.17 5.28
N ASP A 76 -10.50 -2.81 5.02
CA ASP A 76 -11.61 -3.77 4.92
C ASP A 76 -11.40 -4.74 3.75
N GLU A 77 -10.95 -4.24 2.60
CA GLU A 77 -10.64 -5.04 1.42
C GLU A 77 -9.47 -6.00 1.69
N LEU A 78 -8.42 -5.52 2.35
CA LEU A 78 -7.29 -6.34 2.75
C LEU A 78 -7.72 -7.45 3.72
N ALA A 79 -8.56 -7.15 4.71
CA ALA A 79 -9.09 -8.13 5.64
C ALA A 79 -9.94 -9.21 4.93
N GLN A 80 -10.72 -8.83 3.91
CA GLN A 80 -11.46 -9.78 3.08
C GLN A 80 -10.52 -10.68 2.27
N LEU A 81 -9.47 -10.13 1.66
CA LEU A 81 -8.47 -10.88 0.91
C LEU A 81 -7.69 -11.86 1.79
N ASN A 82 -7.25 -11.41 2.97
CA ASN A 82 -6.57 -12.27 3.95
C ASN A 82 -7.44 -13.48 4.34
N ARG A 83 -8.74 -13.26 4.61
CA ARG A 83 -9.68 -14.37 4.85
C ARG A 83 -9.81 -15.32 3.66
N ALA A 84 -9.89 -14.78 2.43
CA ALA A 84 -9.99 -15.60 1.22
C ALA A 84 -8.73 -16.42 0.94
N LEU A 85 -7.55 -15.89 1.31
CA LEU A 85 -6.26 -16.57 1.17
C LEU A 85 -5.99 -17.59 2.29
N GLY A 86 -6.83 -17.63 3.32
CA GLY A 86 -6.67 -18.48 4.50
C GLY A 86 -5.66 -17.94 5.51
N GLU A 87 -5.31 -16.66 5.41
CA GLU A 87 -4.41 -15.95 6.30
C GLU A 87 -5.27 -15.25 7.34
N ALA A 88 -5.61 -15.94 8.43
CA ALA A 88 -6.27 -15.28 9.56
C ALA A 88 -5.31 -14.20 10.11
N GLU A 89 -5.81 -12.97 10.30
CA GLU A 89 -5.06 -11.92 10.98
C GLU A 89 -4.42 -12.49 12.24
N ASP A 90 -3.10 -12.51 12.26
CA ASP A 90 -2.32 -12.71 13.48
C ASP A 90 -2.62 -11.49 14.35
N ARG A 91 -3.76 -11.54 15.06
CA ARG A 91 -4.07 -10.60 16.14
C ARG A 91 -2.86 -10.64 17.04
N PRO A 92 -2.24 -9.50 17.40
CA PRO A 92 -1.20 -9.52 18.41
C PRO A 92 -1.83 -10.20 19.63
N SER A 93 -1.34 -11.40 19.92
CA SER A 93 -1.73 -12.13 21.10
C SER A 93 -1.41 -11.21 22.25
N SER A 94 -2.48 -10.64 22.83
CA SER A 94 -2.44 -9.94 24.09
C SER A 94 -1.80 -10.89 25.10
N ARG A 95 -0.50 -10.70 25.33
CA ARG A 95 0.20 -11.28 26.46
C ARG A 95 0.26 -10.17 27.48
N PHE A 96 -0.65 -10.33 28.46
CA PHE A 96 -0.56 -9.95 29.87
C PHE A 96 0.22 -8.68 30.22
#